data_AF-A0A2E1L3T2-F1
#
_entry.id   AF-A0A2E1L3T2-F1
#
_cell.length_a   1.000
_cell.length_b   1.000
_cell.length_c   1.000
_cell.angle_alpha   90.00
_cell.angle_beta   90.00
_cell.angle_gamma   90.00
#
_symmetry.space_group_name_H-M   'P 1'
#
loop_
_entity.id
_entity.type
_entity.pdbx_description
1 polymer ?
#
loop_
_entity_poly.entity_id
_entity_poly.type
_entity_poly.pdbx_seq_one_letter_code
_entity_poly.pdbx_strand_id
1 'polypeptide(L)'
;MNIIFWLITFFVTFFIMEFMAWFTHKYIMHGFLWSVHKDHHHKNHDSWFERNDLFFIFYAVVSMACFYLWSYEGFWYGLPIGFGIMAYGASYFIVHDIFIHQRFKFFKKANNWYAKGVRRAHKIHHKNIGKEKGECFGMLVVPFKYFK
;
A
#
# COMPACT_ATOMS: atom_id res chain seq x y z
N MET A 1 7.77 10.37 28.59
CA MET A 1 8.82 10.53 27.57
C MET A 1 8.80 9.40 26.53
N ASN A 2 8.72 8.14 26.97
CA ASN A 2 8.68 6.94 26.10
C ASN A 2 7.52 6.88 25.08
N ILE A 3 6.30 7.26 25.46
CA ILE A 3 5.12 7.20 24.57
C ILE A 3 5.24 8.17 23.38
N ILE A 4 5.81 9.36 23.59
CA ILE A 4 5.98 10.36 22.53
C ILE A 4 6.90 9.81 21.44
N PHE A 5 8.01 9.16 21.81
CA PHE A 5 8.91 8.55 20.85
C PHE A 5 8.25 7.40 20.09
N TRP A 6 7.39 6.60 20.73
CA TRP A 6 6.61 5.58 20.04
C TRP A 6 5.63 6.16 19.03
N LEU A 7 4.89 7.22 19.41
CA LEU A 7 3.97 7.89 18.50
C LEU A 7 4.71 8.50 17.31
N ILE A 8 5.83 9.20 17.55
CA ILE A 8 6.66 9.75 16.48
C ILE A 8 7.17 8.65 15.57
N THR A 9 7.74 7.57 16.13
CA THR A 9 8.26 6.44 15.35
C THR A 9 7.16 5.79 14.52
N PHE A 10 5.97 5.60 15.09
CA PHE A 10 4.81 5.07 14.41
C PHE A 10 4.41 5.94 13.21
N PHE A 11 4.19 7.24 13.41
CA PHE A 11 3.76 8.14 12.34
C PHE A 11 4.83 8.30 11.27
N VAL A 12 6.09 8.45 11.66
CA VAL A 12 7.23 8.51 10.72
C VAL A 12 7.27 7.24 9.87
N THR A 13 7.15 6.07 10.50
CA THR A 13 7.10 4.79 9.78
C THR A 13 5.91 4.75 8.82
N PHE A 14 4.71 5.12 9.28
CA PHE A 14 3.50 5.15 8.45
C PHE A 14 3.66 6.03 7.20
N PHE A 15 4.22 7.23 7.33
CA PHE A 15 4.41 8.13 6.18
C PHE A 15 5.57 7.69 5.27
N ILE A 16 6.66 7.14 5.83
CA ILE A 16 7.73 6.54 5.03
C ILE A 16 7.20 5.37 4.20
N MET A 17 6.23 4.62 4.73
CA MET A 17 5.62 3.52 4.00
C MET A 17 4.89 3.97 2.73
N GLU A 18 4.37 5.19 2.65
CA GLU A 18 3.84 5.73 1.38
C GLU A 18 4.94 5.87 0.33
N PHE A 19 6.09 6.39 0.72
CA PHE A 19 7.26 6.44 -0.16
C PHE A 19 7.74 5.04 -0.55
N MET A 20 7.82 4.10 0.41
CA MET A 20 8.22 2.72 0.12
C MET A 20 7.23 2.01 -0.79
N ALA A 21 5.92 2.20 -0.59
CA ALA A 21 4.90 1.63 -1.47
C ALA A 21 5.04 2.19 -2.89
N TRP A 22 5.19 3.51 -3.04
CA TRP A 22 5.46 4.13 -4.34
C TRP A 22 6.73 3.58 -4.99
N PHE A 23 7.82 3.45 -4.23
CA PHE A 23 9.10 2.97 -4.73
C PHE A 23 9.00 1.52 -5.18
N THR A 24 8.49 0.64 -4.31
CA THR A 24 8.27 -0.77 -4.62
C THR A 24 7.35 -0.91 -5.81
N HIS A 25 6.25 -0.15 -5.87
CA HIS A 25 5.32 -0.21 -6.98
C HIS A 25 5.99 0.21 -8.30
N LYS A 26 6.68 1.35 -8.34
CA LYS A 26 7.30 1.86 -9.57
C LYS A 26 8.51 1.06 -10.04
N TYR A 27 9.41 0.67 -9.13
CA TYR A 27 10.72 0.12 -9.49
C TYR A 27 10.80 -1.39 -9.38
N ILE A 28 10.03 -2.00 -8.48
CA ILE A 28 10.07 -3.44 -8.22
C ILE A 28 8.90 -4.12 -8.94
N MET A 29 7.67 -3.73 -8.64
CA MET A 29 6.45 -4.32 -9.21
C MET A 29 6.32 -4.04 -10.70
N HIS A 30 6.52 -2.79 -11.14
CA HIS A 30 6.59 -2.42 -12.57
C HIS A 30 7.98 -2.61 -13.19
N GLY A 31 8.88 -3.28 -12.48
CA GLY A 31 10.22 -3.64 -12.93
C GLY A 31 10.38 -5.15 -13.04
N PHE A 32 11.30 -5.71 -12.26
CA PHE A 32 11.65 -7.13 -12.36
C PHE A 32 10.58 -8.08 -11.80
N LEU A 33 9.68 -7.62 -10.92
CA LEU A 33 8.53 -8.40 -10.44
C LEU A 33 7.24 -8.12 -11.21
N TRP A 34 7.35 -7.61 -12.44
CA TRP A 34 6.20 -7.39 -13.32
C TRP A 34 5.41 -8.67 -13.58
N SER A 35 6.06 -9.84 -13.64
CA SER A 35 5.36 -11.13 -13.80
C SER A 35 4.38 -11.44 -12.66
N VAL A 36 4.61 -10.89 -11.47
CA VAL A 36 3.74 -11.02 -10.28
C VAL A 36 2.67 -9.93 -10.31
N HIS A 37 3.07 -8.67 -10.57
CA HIS A 37 2.16 -7.53 -10.51
C HIS A 37 1.23 -7.42 -11.74
N LYS A 38 1.62 -7.96 -12.90
CA LYS A 38 0.80 -7.98 -14.12
C LYS A 38 -0.55 -8.64 -13.90
N ASP A 39 -0.63 -9.63 -13.02
CA ASP A 39 -1.86 -10.33 -12.65
C ASP A 39 -2.94 -9.38 -12.13
N HIS A 40 -2.50 -8.34 -11.41
CA HIS A 40 -3.36 -7.29 -10.87
C HIS A 40 -3.81 -6.28 -11.93
N HIS A 41 -2.95 -5.96 -12.91
CA HIS A 41 -3.32 -5.10 -14.05
C HIS A 41 -4.23 -5.82 -15.06
N HIS A 42 -3.97 -7.10 -15.28
CA HIS A 42 -4.66 -7.95 -16.24
C HIS A 42 -5.11 -9.24 -15.56
N LYS A 43 -6.29 -9.16 -14.93
CA LYS A 43 -6.88 -10.31 -14.27
C LYS A 43 -7.39 -11.30 -15.33
N ASN A 44 -6.56 -12.30 -15.65
CA ASN A 44 -6.84 -13.32 -16.66
C ASN A 44 -7.33 -14.64 -16.03
N HIS A 45 -7.86 -14.59 -14.81
CA HIS A 45 -8.30 -15.74 -14.06
C HIS A 45 -9.53 -15.41 -13.19
N ASP A 46 -10.30 -16.44 -12.85
CA ASP A 46 -11.49 -16.30 -12.00
C ASP A 46 -11.20 -16.41 -10.49
N SER A 47 -9.94 -16.61 -10.10
CA SER A 47 -9.54 -16.66 -8.69
C SER A 47 -9.78 -15.33 -7.96
N TRP A 48 -10.21 -15.45 -6.71
CA TRP A 48 -10.34 -14.32 -5.79
C TRP A 48 -8.97 -13.77 -5.36
N PHE A 49 -7.97 -14.64 -5.21
CA PHE A 49 -6.59 -14.28 -4.89
C PHE A 49 -5.84 -13.83 -6.15
N GLU A 50 -5.00 -12.81 -5.99
CA GLU A 50 -4.10 -12.32 -7.03
C GLU A 50 -2.67 -12.59 -6.60
N ARG A 51 -1.77 -12.90 -7.53
CA ARG A 51 -0.33 -13.05 -7.22
C ARG A 51 0.25 -11.80 -6.58
N ASN A 52 -0.33 -10.64 -6.89
CA ASN A 52 -0.03 -9.38 -6.26
C ASN A 52 -0.23 -9.38 -4.73
N ASP A 53 -1.06 -10.27 -4.19
CA ASP A 53 -1.25 -10.44 -2.73
C ASP A 53 0.06 -10.83 -2.02
N LEU A 54 1.03 -11.39 -2.74
CA LEU A 54 2.37 -11.67 -2.21
C LEU A 54 3.07 -10.43 -1.67
N PHE A 55 2.81 -9.24 -2.21
CA PHE A 55 3.40 -8.01 -1.69
C PHE A 55 2.81 -7.61 -0.33
N PHE A 56 1.51 -7.85 -0.11
CA PHE A 56 0.91 -7.66 1.22
C PHE A 56 1.47 -8.66 2.22
N ILE A 57 1.62 -9.92 1.83
CA ILE A 57 2.22 -10.96 2.68
C ILE A 57 3.65 -10.59 3.05
N PHE A 58 4.45 -10.11 2.08
CA PHE A 58 5.82 -9.67 2.33
C PHE A 58 5.89 -8.59 3.43
N TYR A 59 5.08 -7.52 3.32
CA TYR A 59 5.09 -6.46 4.34
C TYR A 59 4.47 -6.92 5.67
N ALA A 60 3.53 -7.86 5.66
CA ALA A 60 3.03 -8.49 6.88
C ALA A 60 4.16 -9.24 7.61
N VAL A 61 5.01 -9.98 6.88
CA VAL A 61 6.18 -10.66 7.46
C VAL A 61 7.18 -9.66 8.03
N VAL A 62 7.47 -8.55 7.32
CA VAL A 62 8.34 -7.49 7.85
C VAL A 62 7.76 -6.89 9.14
N SER A 63 6.46 -6.63 9.17
CA SER A 63 5.77 -6.14 10.37
C SER A 63 5.86 -7.14 11.53
N MET A 64 5.63 -8.43 11.28
CA MET A 64 5.72 -9.48 12.30
C MET A 64 7.15 -9.64 12.82
N ALA A 65 8.16 -9.52 11.95
CA ALA A 65 9.56 -9.53 12.37
C ALA A 65 9.86 -8.36 13.33
N CYS A 66 9.31 -7.17 13.09
CA CYS A 66 9.46 -6.04 14.01
C CYS A 66 8.83 -6.32 15.39
N PHE A 67 7.66 -6.99 15.43
CA PHE A 67 7.06 -7.42 16.69
C PHE A 67 7.89 -8.49 17.41
N TYR A 68 8.45 -9.44 16.66
CA TYR A 68 9.35 -10.45 17.21
C TYR A 68 10.59 -9.81 17.84
N LEU A 69 11.28 -8.93 17.11
CA LEU A 69 12.47 -8.23 17.60
C LEU A 69 12.18 -7.41 18.87
N TRP A 70 11.00 -6.79 18.94
CA TRP A 70 10.58 -6.10 20.15
C TRP A 70 10.35 -7.04 21.33
N SER A 71 9.64 -8.15 21.10
CA SER A 71 9.20 -9.06 22.17
C SER A 71 10.32 -9.97 22.68
N TYR A 72 11.27 -10.36 21.83
CA TYR A 72 12.26 -11.39 22.15
C TYR A 72 13.71 -10.88 22.14
N GLU A 73 14.01 -9.86 21.32
CA GLU A 73 15.39 -9.35 21.15
C GLU A 73 15.61 -7.98 21.84
N GLY A 74 14.60 -7.47 22.55
CA GLY A 74 14.69 -6.19 23.28
C GLY A 74 14.77 -4.95 22.38
N PHE A 75 14.49 -5.07 21.07
CA PHE A 75 14.48 -3.93 20.16
C PHE A 75 13.26 -3.03 20.41
N TRP A 76 13.45 -2.03 21.27
CA TRP A 76 12.37 -1.20 21.79
C TRP A 76 11.54 -0.47 20.71
N TYR A 77 12.16 -0.06 19.60
CA TYR A 77 11.47 0.59 18.48
C TYR A 77 10.72 -0.40 17.57
N GLY A 78 10.93 -1.71 17.73
CA GLY A 78 10.29 -2.73 16.91
C GLY A 78 8.76 -2.68 16.96
N LEU A 79 8.18 -2.42 18.13
CA LEU A 79 6.72 -2.33 18.29
C LEU A 79 6.10 -1.16 17.50
N PRO A 80 6.50 0.11 17.70
CA PRO A 80 5.91 1.22 16.94
C PRO A 80 6.21 1.14 15.43
N ILE A 81 7.37 0.58 15.02
CA ILE A 81 7.68 0.34 13.60
C ILE A 81 6.73 -0.71 13.03
N GLY A 82 6.59 -1.86 13.68
CA GLY A 82 5.67 -2.92 13.27
C GLY A 82 4.24 -2.40 13.14
N PHE A 83 3.75 -1.66 14.13
CA PHE A 83 2.43 -1.02 14.05
C PHE A 83 2.32 0.00 12.91
N GLY A 84 3.36 0.80 12.64
CA GLY A 84 3.36 1.76 11.54
C GLY A 84 3.24 1.08 10.17
N ILE A 85 3.99 0.00 9.96
CA ILE A 85 3.92 -0.83 8.74
C ILE A 85 2.54 -1.46 8.61
N MET A 86 2.03 -2.07 9.68
CA MET A 86 0.72 -2.71 9.72
C MET A 86 -0.41 -1.70 9.43
N ALA A 87 -0.39 -0.53 10.07
CA ALA A 87 -1.39 0.51 9.88
C ALA A 87 -1.39 1.04 8.44
N TYR A 88 -0.20 1.24 7.86
CA TYR A 88 -0.10 1.62 6.45
C TYR A 88 -0.62 0.50 5.53
N GLY A 89 -0.21 -0.75 5.77
CA GLY A 89 -0.68 -1.90 5.00
C GLY A 89 -2.21 -2.06 5.04
N ALA A 90 -2.82 -1.89 6.21
CA ALA A 90 -4.27 -1.88 6.37
C ALA A 90 -4.92 -0.72 5.61
N SER A 91 -4.35 0.48 5.69
CA SER A 91 -4.83 1.67 4.96
C SER A 91 -4.75 1.44 3.44
N TYR A 92 -3.62 0.92 2.96
CA TYR A 92 -3.41 0.57 1.57
C TYR A 92 -4.49 -0.43 1.12
N PHE A 93 -4.64 -1.56 1.82
CA PHE A 93 -5.63 -2.59 1.48
C PHE A 93 -7.06 -2.06 1.46
N ILE A 94 -7.44 -1.23 2.42
CA ILE A 94 -8.76 -0.60 2.47
C ILE A 94 -8.98 0.30 1.25
N VAL A 95 -8.01 1.15 0.90
CA VAL A 95 -8.18 2.08 -0.23
C VAL A 95 -8.08 1.34 -1.56
N HIS A 96 -7.11 0.45 -1.71
CA HIS A 96 -6.81 -0.27 -2.94
C HIS A 96 -7.82 -1.38 -3.21
N ASP A 97 -7.86 -2.42 -2.37
CA ASP A 97 -8.58 -3.65 -2.64
C ASP A 97 -10.07 -3.55 -2.32
N ILE A 98 -10.42 -2.87 -1.22
CA ILE A 98 -11.80 -2.69 -0.82
C ILE A 98 -12.42 -1.52 -1.60
N PHE A 99 -11.86 -0.32 -1.52
CA PHE A 99 -12.50 0.87 -2.06
C PHE A 99 -12.34 1.01 -3.59
N ILE A 100 -11.16 0.77 -4.16
CA ILE A 100 -10.95 0.96 -5.61
C ILE A 100 -11.28 -0.31 -6.40
N HIS A 101 -10.66 -1.45 -6.07
CA HIS A 101 -10.86 -2.71 -6.79
C HIS A 101 -12.13 -3.44 -6.41
N GLN A 102 -12.78 -3.08 -5.29
CA GLN A 102 -14.05 -3.67 -4.85
C GLN A 102 -13.98 -5.21 -4.73
N ARG A 103 -12.81 -5.76 -4.36
CA ARG A 103 -12.64 -7.19 -4.02
C ARG A 103 -13.54 -7.58 -2.84
N PHE A 104 -13.86 -6.60 -2.00
CA PHE A 104 -14.94 -6.62 -1.04
C PHE A 104 -15.91 -5.49 -1.37
N LYS A 105 -17.21 -5.76 -1.30
CA LYS A 105 -18.27 -4.79 -1.67
C LYS A 105 -18.56 -3.75 -0.58
N PHE A 106 -17.53 -3.27 0.11
CA PHE A 106 -17.61 -2.18 1.10
C PHE A 106 -17.17 -0.85 0.46
N PHE A 107 -17.64 0.27 1.01
CA PHE A 107 -17.32 1.64 0.56
C PHE A 107 -17.60 1.98 -0.92
N LYS A 108 -18.36 1.15 -1.64
CA LYS A 108 -18.73 1.38 -3.06
C LYS A 108 -19.34 2.77 -3.32
N LYS A 109 -20.13 3.27 -2.36
CA LYS A 109 -20.84 4.56 -2.47
C LYS A 109 -20.00 5.76 -2.01
N ALA A 110 -18.79 5.57 -1.51
CA ALA A 110 -17.94 6.69 -1.09
C ALA A 110 -17.60 7.58 -2.30
N ASN A 111 -17.95 8.86 -2.17
CA ASN A 111 -17.98 9.84 -3.26
C ASN A 111 -17.44 11.22 -2.86
N ASN A 112 -16.76 11.32 -1.71
CA ASN A 112 -16.13 12.57 -1.27
C ASN A 112 -14.95 12.95 -2.19
N TRP A 113 -14.46 14.18 -2.04
CA TRP A 113 -13.38 14.77 -2.84
C TRP A 113 -12.12 13.89 -2.88
N TYR A 114 -11.66 13.40 -1.73
CA TYR A 114 -10.50 12.53 -1.62
C TYR A 114 -10.71 11.18 -2.32
N ALA A 115 -11.83 10.52 -2.03
CA ALA A 115 -12.24 9.24 -2.59
C ALA A 115 -12.30 9.30 -4.13
N LYS A 116 -12.83 10.39 -4.71
CA LYS A 116 -12.83 10.61 -6.15
C LYS A 116 -11.40 10.75 -6.71
N GLY A 117 -10.54 11.52 -6.04
CA GLY A 117 -9.17 11.77 -6.48
C GLY A 117 -8.32 10.51 -6.52
N VAL A 118 -8.28 9.73 -5.44
CA VAL A 118 -7.48 8.49 -5.38
C VAL A 118 -7.99 7.45 -6.38
N ARG A 119 -9.32 7.30 -6.54
CA ARG A 119 -9.90 6.40 -7.53
C ARG A 119 -9.54 6.81 -8.95
N ARG A 120 -9.55 8.11 -9.26
CA ARG A 120 -9.18 8.63 -10.58
C ARG A 120 -7.71 8.41 -10.87
N ALA A 121 -6.83 8.73 -9.92
CA ALA A 121 -5.40 8.53 -10.05
C ALA A 121 -5.05 7.06 -10.31
N HIS A 122 -5.65 6.15 -9.53
CA HIS A 122 -5.43 4.70 -9.69
C HIS A 122 -5.97 4.16 -11.01
N LYS A 123 -7.13 4.64 -11.48
CA LYS A 123 -7.65 4.27 -12.80
C LYS A 123 -6.71 4.69 -13.93
N ILE A 124 -6.09 5.86 -13.82
CA ILE A 124 -5.11 6.35 -14.80
C ILE A 124 -3.83 5.52 -14.75
N HIS A 125 -3.39 5.12 -13.55
CA HIS A 125 -2.28 4.20 -13.37
C HIS A 125 -2.51 2.87 -14.12
N HIS A 126 -3.64 2.21 -13.87
CA HIS A 126 -4.02 0.95 -14.56
C HIS A 126 -4.18 1.09 -16.08
N LYS A 127 -4.51 2.29 -16.58
CA LYS A 127 -4.55 2.55 -18.03
C LYS A 127 -3.15 2.61 -18.66
N ASN A 128 -2.15 3.02 -17.89
CA ASN A 128 -0.77 3.25 -18.35
C ASN A 128 0.18 2.23 -17.71
N ILE A 129 0.24 1.06 -18.33
CA ILE A 129 0.84 -0.16 -17.76
C ILE A 129 2.39 -0.12 -17.69
N GLY A 130 3.05 0.67 -18.53
CA GLY A 130 4.52 0.72 -18.55
C GLY A 130 5.09 1.76 -17.58
N LYS A 131 6.15 1.42 -16.84
CA LYS A 131 6.84 2.32 -15.88
C LYS A 131 7.19 3.72 -16.43
N GLU A 132 7.55 3.82 -17.71
CA GLU A 132 7.97 5.10 -18.33
C GLU A 132 6.82 6.02 -18.71
N LYS A 133 5.63 5.46 -18.97
CA LYS A 133 4.40 6.22 -19.26
C LYS A 133 3.39 6.16 -18.11
N GLY A 134 3.70 5.37 -17.09
CA GLY A 134 2.89 5.15 -15.91
C GLY A 134 2.86 6.41 -15.06
N GLU A 135 1.66 6.89 -14.80
CA GLU A 135 1.43 7.95 -13.82
C GLU A 135 0.91 7.32 -12.53
N CYS A 136 1.12 7.97 -11.38
CA CYS A 136 0.45 7.63 -10.10
C CYS A 136 0.75 6.25 -9.50
N PHE A 137 2.00 5.99 -9.12
CA PHE A 137 2.37 4.77 -8.40
C PHE A 137 2.11 4.83 -6.88
N GLY A 138 1.81 6.01 -6.33
CA GLY A 138 1.44 6.18 -4.91
C GLY A 138 0.00 5.72 -4.65
N MET A 139 -0.34 5.49 -3.38
CA MET A 139 -1.63 4.94 -2.98
C MET A 139 -2.50 5.97 -2.27
N LEU A 140 -2.02 6.49 -1.13
CA LEU A 140 -2.74 7.46 -0.31
C LEU A 140 -2.47 8.89 -0.78
N VAL A 141 -1.27 9.15 -1.29
CA VAL A 141 -0.86 10.46 -1.78
C VAL A 141 -0.75 10.42 -3.30
N VAL A 142 -1.73 11.02 -3.96
CA VAL A 142 -1.79 11.09 -5.43
C VAL A 142 -1.65 12.54 -5.91
N PRO A 143 -1.22 12.78 -7.17
CA PRO A 143 -1.03 14.14 -7.66
C PRO A 143 -2.30 15.00 -7.58
N PHE A 144 -2.14 16.27 -7.17
CA PHE A 144 -3.28 17.18 -6.94
C PHE A 144 -4.23 17.33 -8.14
N LYS A 145 -3.71 17.16 -9.37
CA LYS A 145 -4.49 17.25 -10.62
C LYS A 145 -5.68 16.28 -10.68
N TYR A 146 -5.70 15.22 -9.86
CA TYR A 146 -6.80 14.23 -9.84
C TYR A 146 -7.92 14.55 -8.86
N PHE A 147 -7.71 15.45 -7.89
CA PHE A 147 -8.76 15.86 -6.95
C PHE A 147 -9.64 16.98 -7.50
N LYS A 148 -10.07 16.84 -8.76
CA LYS A 148 -11.00 17.76 -9.43
C LYS A 148 -12.42 17.21 -9.38
#